data_AF-A0A2R6FE51-F1
#
_entry.id   AF-A0A2R6FE51-F1
#
_cell.length_a   1.000
_cell.length_b   1.000
_cell.length_c   1.000
_cell.angle_alpha   90.00
_cell.angle_beta   90.00
_cell.angle_gamma   90.00
#
_symmetry.space_group_name_H-M   'P 1'
#
loop_
_entity.id
_entity.type
_entity.pdbx_description
1 polymer ?
#
loop_
_entity_poly.entity_id
_entity_poly.type
_entity_poly.pdbx_seq_one_letter_code
_entity_poly.pdbx_strand_id
1 'polypeptide(L)'
;MGATGIEELRTVADYQFGAGAGAALFPPEEERTIRRSTSGRPQQVLAGEGRVVSYGVDGRFTLGLVGGERLARTFPRPRCRVSVGTESVPFVADGKNAFCKFVREADPEIRPGDEVLVVLGENAVRENESRDENRGQGEEMDGSEATTAEPGTLLAVGRAELGAEAMGDFETGIAVKIRTGIGTVG
;
A
#
# COMPACT_ATOMS: atom_id res chain seq x y z
N MET A 1 -19.13 -19.00 -20.65
CA MET A 1 -19.07 -17.71 -19.91
C MET A 1 -18.17 -16.80 -20.73
N GLY A 2 -18.63 -15.63 -21.14
CA GLY A 2 -17.81 -14.69 -21.93
C GLY A 2 -16.54 -14.31 -21.17
N ALA A 3 -15.49 -13.90 -21.89
CA ALA A 3 -14.27 -13.44 -21.25
C ALA A 3 -14.59 -12.21 -20.38
N THR A 4 -14.23 -12.24 -19.09
CA THR A 4 -14.40 -11.10 -18.17
C THR A 4 -13.87 -9.83 -18.81
N GLY A 5 -14.79 -8.89 -19.06
CA GLY A 5 -14.56 -7.63 -19.74
C GLY A 5 -14.06 -6.55 -18.78
N ILE A 6 -13.69 -5.39 -19.32
CA ILE A 6 -13.17 -4.30 -18.49
C ILE A 6 -14.20 -3.74 -17.51
N GLU A 7 -15.48 -3.66 -17.90
CA GLU A 7 -16.55 -3.17 -17.00
C GLU A 7 -16.77 -4.10 -15.81
N GLU A 8 -16.60 -5.40 -16.00
CA GLU A 8 -16.67 -6.38 -14.91
C GLU A 8 -15.48 -6.21 -13.97
N LEU A 9 -14.27 -5.99 -14.49
CA LEU A 9 -13.09 -5.68 -13.67
C LEU A 9 -13.27 -4.37 -12.89
N ARG A 10 -13.90 -3.34 -13.49
CA ARG A 10 -14.25 -2.11 -12.77
C ARG A 10 -15.22 -2.36 -11.63
N THR A 11 -16.25 -3.17 -11.88
CA THR A 11 -17.23 -3.55 -10.85
C THR A 11 -16.56 -4.27 -9.68
N VAL A 12 -15.64 -5.19 -9.97
CA VAL A 12 -14.85 -5.87 -8.92
C VAL A 12 -13.98 -4.88 -8.15
N ALA A 13 -13.35 -3.93 -8.83
CA ALA A 13 -12.52 -2.91 -8.17
C ALA A 13 -13.35 -2.01 -7.25
N ASP A 14 -14.52 -1.57 -7.70
CA ASP A 14 -15.45 -0.78 -6.88
C ASP A 14 -15.91 -1.54 -5.64
N TYR A 15 -16.13 -2.85 -5.78
CA TYR A 15 -16.46 -3.70 -4.63
C TYR A 15 -15.30 -3.87 -3.66
N GLN A 16 -14.07 -4.07 -4.16
CA GLN A 16 -12.92 -4.38 -3.32
C GLN A 16 -12.32 -3.15 -2.63
N PHE A 17 -12.28 -2.00 -3.30
CA PHE A 17 -11.60 -0.80 -2.80
C PHE A 17 -12.57 0.36 -2.49
N GLY A 18 -13.82 0.24 -2.94
CA GLY A 18 -14.86 1.26 -2.81
C GLY A 18 -15.20 1.93 -4.14
N ALA A 19 -16.40 2.53 -4.19
CA ALA A 19 -16.93 3.16 -5.38
C ALA A 19 -15.97 4.22 -5.96
N GLY A 20 -15.70 4.12 -7.27
CA GLY A 20 -14.77 4.97 -8.00
C GLY A 20 -13.41 4.32 -8.26
N ALA A 21 -13.09 3.21 -7.58
CA ALA A 21 -11.86 2.47 -7.79
C ALA A 21 -11.78 1.86 -9.19
N GLY A 22 -12.90 1.43 -9.77
CA GLY A 22 -12.94 0.89 -11.13
C GLY A 22 -12.48 1.91 -12.17
N ALA A 23 -13.01 3.14 -12.10
CA ALA A 23 -12.59 4.22 -12.98
C ALA A 23 -11.15 4.66 -12.71
N ALA A 24 -10.72 4.67 -11.45
CA ALA A 24 -9.35 5.01 -11.07
C ALA A 24 -8.32 4.00 -11.59
N LEU A 25 -8.56 2.71 -11.39
CA LEU A 25 -7.65 1.65 -11.82
C LEU A 25 -7.69 1.46 -13.34
N PHE A 26 -8.87 1.57 -13.95
CA PHE A 26 -9.08 1.32 -15.37
C PHE A 26 -9.78 2.50 -16.07
N PRO A 27 -9.14 3.67 -16.24
CA PRO A 27 -9.75 4.84 -16.88
C PRO A 27 -10.26 4.50 -18.28
N PRO A 28 -11.44 4.98 -18.73
CA PRO A 28 -12.09 4.55 -19.98
C PRO A 28 -11.25 4.73 -21.24
N GLU A 29 -10.55 5.86 -21.35
CA GLU A 29 -9.83 6.25 -22.57
C GLU A 29 -8.33 5.87 -22.56
N GLU A 30 -7.87 5.18 -21.52
CA GLU A 30 -6.47 4.79 -21.41
C GLU A 30 -6.17 3.47 -22.14
N GLU A 31 -5.07 3.42 -22.91
CA GLU A 31 -4.57 2.16 -23.44
C GLU A 31 -4.06 1.23 -22.33
N ARG A 32 -4.46 -0.05 -22.41
CA ARG A 32 -4.10 -1.05 -21.41
C ARG A 32 -3.94 -2.42 -22.01
N THR A 33 -3.00 -3.19 -21.47
CA THR A 33 -2.81 -4.60 -21.83
C THR A 33 -3.43 -5.49 -20.76
N ILE A 34 -4.39 -6.33 -21.14
CA ILE A 34 -4.94 -7.37 -20.27
C ILE A 34 -4.30 -8.69 -20.65
N ARG A 35 -3.36 -9.17 -19.83
CA ARG A 35 -2.83 -10.53 -19.95
C ARG A 35 -3.89 -11.50 -19.46
N ARG A 36 -4.14 -12.52 -20.28
CA ARG A 36 -5.15 -13.55 -20.02
C ARG A 36 -4.50 -14.93 -20.04
N SER A 37 -5.04 -15.85 -19.26
CA SER A 37 -4.72 -17.26 -19.37
C SER A 37 -5.17 -17.82 -20.74
N THR A 38 -4.73 -19.03 -21.07
CA THR A 38 -5.22 -19.77 -22.25
C THR A 38 -6.74 -19.94 -22.28
N SER A 39 -7.38 -20.01 -21.10
CA SER A 39 -8.84 -20.07 -20.97
C SER A 39 -9.56 -18.71 -21.10
N GLY A 40 -8.82 -17.62 -21.34
CA GLY A 40 -9.36 -16.27 -21.50
C GLY A 40 -9.59 -15.50 -20.20
N ARG A 41 -9.29 -16.10 -19.04
CA ARG A 41 -9.42 -15.46 -17.73
C ARG A 41 -8.40 -14.32 -17.60
N PRO A 42 -8.80 -13.10 -17.19
CA PRO A 42 -7.83 -12.05 -16.84
C PRO A 42 -6.86 -12.52 -15.76
N GLN A 43 -5.59 -12.19 -15.91
CA GLN A 43 -4.54 -12.48 -14.93
C GLN A 43 -3.82 -11.21 -14.50
N GLN A 44 -3.53 -10.31 -15.42
CA GLN A 44 -2.87 -9.03 -15.11
C GLN A 44 -3.41 -7.93 -16.01
N VAL A 45 -3.53 -6.74 -15.44
CA VAL A 45 -3.80 -5.51 -16.19
C VAL A 45 -2.59 -4.60 -16.05
N LEU A 46 -2.06 -4.16 -17.20
CA LEU A 46 -0.87 -3.34 -17.32
C LEU A 46 -1.25 -2.02 -18.01
N ALA A 47 -0.75 -0.92 -17.48
CA ALA A 47 -0.68 0.37 -18.15
C ALA A 47 0.72 0.54 -18.77
N GLY A 48 0.94 1.60 -19.54
CA GLY A 48 2.26 1.91 -20.10
C GLY A 48 3.36 2.04 -19.04
N GLU A 49 2.98 2.53 -17.85
CA GLU A 49 3.88 2.76 -16.71
C GLU A 49 4.18 1.48 -15.90
N GLY A 50 3.44 0.39 -16.11
CA GLY A 50 3.65 -0.87 -15.40
C GLY A 50 2.36 -1.54 -14.94
N ARG A 51 2.50 -2.43 -13.94
CA ARG A 51 1.38 -3.25 -13.46
C ARG A 51 0.38 -2.43 -12.64
N VAL A 52 -0.87 -2.43 -13.09
CA VAL A 52 -2.00 -1.88 -12.35
C VAL A 52 -2.45 -2.88 -11.29
N VAL A 53 -2.86 -4.08 -11.73
CA VAL A 53 -3.29 -5.18 -10.85
C VAL A 53 -2.91 -6.54 -11.40
N SER A 54 -2.85 -7.54 -10.53
CA SER A 54 -3.09 -8.94 -10.91
C SER A 54 -4.47 -9.38 -10.45
N TYR A 55 -5.15 -10.19 -11.25
CA TYR A 55 -6.47 -10.74 -10.93
C TYR A 55 -6.31 -12.19 -10.47
N GLY A 56 -6.51 -12.41 -9.18
CA GLY A 56 -6.32 -13.68 -8.50
C GLY A 56 -7.36 -14.72 -8.86
N VAL A 57 -7.06 -15.99 -8.55
CA VAL A 57 -7.96 -17.11 -8.83
C VAL A 57 -9.25 -17.04 -8.01
N ASP A 58 -9.17 -16.37 -6.88
CA ASP A 58 -10.22 -16.04 -5.90
C ASP A 58 -11.14 -14.89 -6.33
N GLY A 59 -10.87 -14.25 -7.48
CA GLY A 59 -11.66 -13.11 -7.96
C GLY A 59 -11.33 -11.80 -7.26
N ARG A 60 -10.18 -11.71 -6.58
CA ARG A 60 -9.69 -10.47 -5.97
C ARG A 60 -8.50 -9.90 -6.75
N PHE A 61 -8.32 -8.60 -6.66
CA PHE A 61 -7.14 -7.93 -7.16
C PHE A 61 -6.02 -7.90 -6.13
N THR A 62 -4.80 -8.07 -6.62
CA THR A 62 -3.59 -7.60 -5.94
C THR A 62 -3.01 -6.41 -6.70
N LEU A 63 -2.48 -5.43 -5.98
CA LEU A 63 -2.03 -4.17 -6.58
C LEU A 63 -0.61 -4.30 -7.13
N GLY A 64 -0.35 -3.62 -8.26
CA GLY A 64 0.99 -3.10 -8.54
C GLY A 64 1.09 -1.64 -8.10
N LEU A 65 2.28 -1.06 -8.19
CA LEU A 65 2.51 0.34 -7.77
C LEU A 65 1.64 1.33 -8.56
N VAL A 66 1.51 1.16 -9.88
CA VAL A 66 0.66 2.01 -10.73
C VAL A 66 -0.80 2.01 -10.22
N GLY A 67 -1.32 0.84 -9.86
CA GLY A 67 -2.66 0.73 -9.28
C GLY A 67 -2.75 1.39 -7.91
N GLY A 68 -1.76 1.16 -7.05
CA GLY A 68 -1.69 1.77 -5.73
C GLY A 68 -1.67 3.30 -5.77
N GLU A 69 -0.88 3.88 -6.68
CA GLU A 69 -0.82 5.31 -6.89
C GLU A 69 -2.13 5.90 -7.41
N ARG A 70 -2.80 5.23 -8.34
CA ARG A 70 -4.12 5.66 -8.84
C ARG A 70 -5.15 5.71 -7.73
N LEU A 71 -5.19 4.69 -6.88
CA LEU A 71 -6.06 4.68 -5.70
C LEU A 71 -5.67 5.76 -4.70
N ALA A 72 -4.37 5.96 -4.45
CA ALA A 72 -3.89 7.02 -3.57
C ALA A 72 -4.29 8.43 -4.06
N ARG A 73 -4.21 8.69 -5.38
CA ARG A 73 -4.62 9.98 -5.96
C ARG A 73 -6.14 10.18 -5.94
N THR A 74 -6.91 9.10 -6.08
CA THR A 74 -8.37 9.18 -6.20
C THR A 74 -9.05 9.30 -4.84
N PHE A 75 -8.62 8.50 -3.87
CA PHE A 75 -9.31 8.41 -2.59
C PHE A 75 -8.68 9.30 -1.53
N PRO A 76 -9.49 10.12 -0.82
CA PRO A 76 -9.00 10.85 0.33
C PRO A 76 -8.55 9.87 1.43
N ARG A 77 -7.65 10.34 2.29
CA ARG A 77 -7.30 9.59 3.51
C ARG A 77 -8.55 9.44 4.40
N PRO A 78 -8.68 8.33 5.15
CA PRO A 78 -7.69 7.27 5.30
C PRO A 78 -7.82 6.12 4.29
N ARG A 79 -8.80 6.16 3.37
CA ARG A 79 -9.24 5.00 2.58
C ARG A 79 -8.10 4.16 1.99
N CYS A 80 -8.16 2.85 2.25
CA CYS A 80 -7.22 1.81 1.85
C CYS A 80 -5.78 1.97 2.36
N ARG A 81 -5.51 2.87 3.32
CA ARG A 81 -4.14 3.19 3.75
C ARG A 81 -3.79 2.60 5.10
N VAL A 82 -2.52 2.21 5.20
CA VAL A 82 -1.80 2.00 6.45
C VAL A 82 -0.59 2.92 6.44
N SER A 83 -0.56 3.88 7.35
CA SER A 83 0.55 4.82 7.47
C SER A 83 1.61 4.30 8.44
N VAL A 84 2.88 4.48 8.11
CA VAL A 84 4.02 4.05 8.93
C VAL A 84 4.98 5.22 9.20
N GLY A 85 5.72 5.14 10.30
CA GLY A 85 6.74 6.14 10.63
C GLY A 85 7.92 6.17 9.64
N THR A 86 8.66 7.27 9.64
CA THR A 86 9.86 7.47 8.80
C THR A 86 10.91 6.37 8.98
N GLU A 87 11.01 5.78 10.17
CA GLU A 87 11.90 4.66 10.47
C GLU A 87 11.62 3.40 9.62
N SER A 88 10.40 3.27 9.08
CA SER A 88 10.01 2.11 8.25
C SER A 88 10.33 2.29 6.76
N VAL A 89 10.56 3.53 6.30
CA VAL A 89 10.72 3.88 4.88
C VAL A 89 11.76 3.02 4.16
N PRO A 90 13.02 2.91 4.62
CA PRO A 90 14.04 2.16 3.87
C PRO A 90 13.70 0.67 3.74
N PHE A 91 12.93 0.11 4.68
CA PHE A 91 12.55 -1.31 4.67
C PHE A 91 11.33 -1.55 3.79
N VAL A 92 10.29 -0.74 3.95
CA VAL A 92 9.03 -0.88 3.21
C VAL A 92 9.24 -0.57 1.73
N ALA A 93 10.03 0.46 1.42
CA ALA A 93 10.37 0.80 0.03
C ALA A 93 11.15 -0.33 -0.66
N ASP A 94 11.98 -1.08 0.07
CA ASP A 94 12.71 -2.27 -0.37
C ASP A 94 11.84 -3.56 -0.38
N GLY A 95 10.54 -3.45 -0.09
CA GLY A 95 9.60 -4.57 -0.16
C GLY A 95 9.55 -5.44 1.10
N LYS A 96 10.18 -5.04 2.21
CA LYS A 96 10.09 -5.75 3.49
C LYS A 96 8.77 -5.44 4.20
N ASN A 97 8.28 -6.40 4.99
CA ASN A 97 6.98 -6.29 5.67
C ASN A 97 6.91 -5.11 6.65
N ALA A 98 5.72 -4.51 6.76
CA ALA A 98 5.42 -3.51 7.78
C ALA A 98 4.93 -4.19 9.07
N PHE A 99 5.46 -3.78 10.21
CA PHE A 99 5.13 -4.33 11.53
C PHE A 99 4.21 -3.40 12.33
N CYS A 100 3.36 -3.96 13.18
CA CYS A 100 2.33 -3.21 13.92
C CYS A 100 2.92 -2.06 14.75
N LYS A 101 4.02 -2.28 15.47
CA LYS A 101 4.70 -1.25 16.28
C LYS A 101 5.15 0.02 15.52
N PHE A 102 5.16 -0.01 14.19
CA PHE A 102 5.51 1.13 13.37
C PHE A 102 4.32 1.74 12.62
N VAL A 103 3.14 1.14 12.73
CA VAL A 103 1.89 1.70 12.20
C VAL A 103 1.52 2.92 13.02
N ARG A 104 1.18 4.02 12.34
CA ARG A 104 0.73 5.27 12.96
C ARG A 104 -0.78 5.40 12.91
N GLU A 105 -1.35 5.09 11.75
CA GLU A 105 -2.79 5.10 11.48
C GLU A 105 -3.10 4.06 10.41
N ALA A 106 -4.29 3.47 10.49
CA ALA A 106 -4.84 2.60 9.46
C ALA A 106 -6.29 2.97 9.19
N ASP A 107 -6.74 2.83 7.94
CA ASP A 107 -8.15 2.97 7.58
C ASP A 107 -9.00 2.02 8.43
N PRO A 108 -9.96 2.52 9.24
CA PRO A 108 -10.76 1.68 10.16
C PRO A 108 -11.57 0.59 9.45
N GLU A 109 -11.79 0.72 8.14
CA GLU A 109 -12.51 -0.28 7.35
C GLU A 109 -11.62 -1.45 6.90
N ILE A 110 -10.29 -1.37 7.05
CA ILE A 110 -9.38 -2.47 6.68
C ILE A 110 -9.71 -3.73 7.48
N ARG A 111 -9.82 -4.85 6.76
CA ARG A 111 -9.95 -6.19 7.31
C ARG A 111 -8.73 -7.06 6.94
N PRO A 112 -8.46 -8.12 7.73
CA PRO A 112 -7.43 -9.09 7.37
C PRO A 112 -7.64 -9.62 5.95
N GLY A 113 -6.59 -9.55 5.15
CA GLY A 113 -6.56 -9.99 3.76
C GLY A 113 -6.97 -8.95 2.72
N ASP A 114 -7.33 -7.74 3.13
CA ASP A 114 -7.53 -6.64 2.21
C ASP A 114 -6.20 -6.16 1.63
N GLU A 115 -6.29 -5.66 0.40
CA GLU A 115 -5.15 -5.13 -0.31
C GLU A 115 -5.05 -3.63 -0.01
N VAL A 116 -3.89 -3.18 0.47
CA VAL A 116 -3.70 -1.87 1.10
C VAL A 116 -2.53 -1.09 0.49
N LEU A 117 -2.59 0.22 0.69
CA LEU A 117 -1.58 1.21 0.35
C LEU A 117 -0.77 1.50 1.62
N VAL A 118 0.54 1.25 1.58
CA VAL A 118 1.42 1.65 2.69
C VAL A 118 2.02 3.00 2.38
N VAL A 119 1.77 3.97 3.25
CA VAL A 119 2.13 5.37 3.04
C VAL A 119 2.99 5.91 4.18
N LEU A 120 3.72 6.99 3.92
CA LEU A 120 4.40 7.72 4.96
C LEU A 120 3.37 8.39 5.89
N GLY A 121 3.48 8.16 7.21
CA GLY A 121 2.67 8.84 8.21
C GLY A 121 3.14 10.27 8.44
N GLU A 122 2.29 11.09 9.07
CA GLU A 122 2.75 12.36 9.60
C GLU A 122 3.76 12.09 10.72
N ASN A 123 4.87 12.82 10.73
CA ASN A 123 5.76 12.81 11.89
C ASN A 123 4.98 13.45 13.03
N ALA A 124 4.71 12.68 14.10
CA ALA A 124 4.31 13.29 15.35
C ALA A 124 5.39 14.32 15.72
N VAL A 125 5.01 15.60 15.80
CA VAL A 125 5.87 16.62 16.39
C VAL A 125 6.12 16.14 17.81
N ARG A 126 7.32 15.62 18.09
CA ARG A 126 7.71 15.33 19.46
C ARG A 126 7.84 16.69 20.13
N GLU A 127 6.85 17.06 20.94
CA GLU A 127 7.05 18.11 21.93
C GLU A 127 8.21 17.64 22.81
N ASN A 128 9.36 18.29 22.64
CA ASN A 128 10.53 18.09 23.47
C ASN A 128 10.21 18.58 24.88
N GLU A 129 9.72 17.71 25.76
CA GLU A 129 9.91 17.88 27.20
C GLU A 129 11.21 17.19 27.61
N SER A 130 12.27 18.00 27.63
CA SER A 130 13.57 17.80 28.30
C SER A 130 13.40 17.22 29.71
N ARG A 131 14.24 16.36 30.32
CA ARG A 131 15.70 16.21 30.37
C ARG A 131 15.98 14.82 30.98
N ASP A 132 17.03 14.12 30.56
CA ASP A 132 18.00 13.67 31.57
C ASP A 132 19.35 13.31 30.94
N GLU A 133 20.39 13.88 31.53
CA GLU A 133 21.78 13.73 31.17
C GLU A 133 22.27 12.38 31.69
N ASN A 134 22.39 11.35 30.84
CA ASN A 134 23.44 10.36 31.07
C ASN A 134 23.95 9.72 29.78
N ARG A 135 25.26 9.83 29.62
CA ARG A 135 26.05 9.44 28.45
C ARG A 135 26.37 7.95 28.53
N GLY A 136 25.88 7.17 27.57
CA GLY A 136 26.36 5.81 27.29
C GLY A 136 26.69 5.71 25.80
N GLN A 137 27.96 5.44 25.49
CA GLN A 137 28.48 5.31 24.13
C GLN A 137 27.78 4.14 23.43
N GLY A 138 27.05 4.44 22.36
CA GLY A 138 26.40 3.48 21.48
C GLY A 138 26.48 4.02 20.06
N GLU A 139 27.23 3.28 19.24
CA GLU A 139 27.40 3.33 17.78
C GLU A 139 26.62 4.42 17.04
N GLU A 140 27.35 5.41 16.54
CA GLU A 140 26.91 6.36 15.52
C GLU A 140 26.48 5.59 14.27
N MET A 141 25.18 5.33 14.15
CA MET A 141 24.57 5.04 12.85
C MET A 141 24.42 6.36 12.11
N ASP A 142 25.27 6.50 11.10
CA ASP A 142 25.27 7.54 10.07
C ASP A 142 23.84 7.99 9.73
N GLY A 143 23.60 9.29 9.95
CA GLY A 143 22.33 9.95 9.72
C GLY A 143 21.99 9.91 8.24
N SER A 144 21.22 8.89 7.85
CA SER A 144 20.61 8.80 6.52
C SER A 144 19.82 10.08 6.24
N GLU A 145 20.15 10.74 5.12
CA GLU A 145 19.46 11.91 4.57
C GLU A 145 17.97 11.91 4.91
N ALA A 146 17.52 12.98 5.58
CA ALA A 146 16.11 13.20 5.84
C ALA A 146 15.33 13.08 4.52
N THR A 147 14.57 12.00 4.40
CA THR A 147 13.68 11.77 3.26
C THR A 147 12.71 12.94 3.15
N THR A 148 12.84 13.77 2.11
CA THR A 148 11.92 14.88 1.75
C THR A 148 10.55 14.39 1.27
N ALA A 149 10.15 13.16 1.60
CA ALA A 149 8.85 12.66 1.19
C ALA A 149 7.76 13.31 2.05
N GLU A 150 6.77 13.86 1.38
CA GLU A 150 5.61 14.43 2.04
C GLU A 150 4.78 13.33 2.72
N PRO A 151 4.16 13.59 3.89
CA PRO A 151 3.22 12.66 4.49
C PRO A 151 2.18 12.19 3.47
N GLY A 152 1.81 10.92 3.53
CA GLY A 152 0.91 10.22 2.60
C GLY A 152 1.50 9.83 1.27
N THR A 153 2.79 10.10 1.03
CA THR A 153 3.51 9.52 -0.10
C THR A 153 3.42 8.00 -0.04
N LEU A 154 3.07 7.36 -1.17
CA LEU A 154 3.02 5.91 -1.27
C LEU A 154 4.43 5.33 -1.18
N LEU A 155 4.61 4.35 -0.30
CA LEU A 155 5.87 3.63 -0.09
C LEU A 155 5.81 2.22 -0.68
N ALA A 156 4.64 1.58 -0.61
CA ALA A 156 4.43 0.22 -1.10
C ALA A 156 2.95 -0.13 -1.24
N VAL A 157 2.68 -1.26 -1.87
CA VAL A 157 1.38 -1.96 -1.83
C VAL A 157 1.55 -3.34 -1.20
N GLY A 158 0.53 -3.80 -0.49
CA GLY A 158 0.59 -5.06 0.23
C GLY A 158 -0.77 -5.61 0.65
N ARG A 159 -0.72 -6.69 1.41
CA ARG A 159 -1.89 -7.33 2.02
C ARG A 159 -1.89 -7.08 3.52
N ALA A 160 -2.99 -6.58 4.05
CA ALA A 160 -3.19 -6.49 5.49
C ALA A 160 -3.23 -7.90 6.10
N GLU A 161 -2.42 -8.14 7.13
CA GLU A 161 -2.47 -9.38 7.91
C GLU A 161 -3.39 -9.26 9.12
N LEU A 162 -3.67 -8.04 9.55
CA LEU A 162 -4.57 -7.70 10.66
C LEU A 162 -5.63 -6.67 10.22
N GLY A 163 -6.68 -6.50 11.03
CA GLY A 163 -7.60 -5.36 10.88
C GLY A 163 -7.03 -4.10 11.54
N ALA A 164 -7.56 -2.92 11.19
CA ALA A 164 -7.01 -1.63 11.63
C ALA A 164 -6.89 -1.47 13.15
N GLU A 165 -7.92 -1.85 13.90
CA GLU A 165 -7.92 -1.81 15.37
C GLU A 165 -6.75 -2.64 15.94
N ALA A 166 -6.63 -3.89 15.50
CA ALA A 166 -5.55 -4.77 15.93
C ALA A 166 -4.15 -4.30 15.48
N MET A 167 -4.04 -3.58 14.36
CA MET A 167 -2.76 -2.96 13.95
C MET A 167 -2.32 -1.86 14.93
N GLY A 168 -3.27 -1.11 15.49
CA GLY A 168 -3.00 -0.04 16.46
C GLY A 168 -2.74 -0.56 17.88
N ASP A 169 -3.37 -1.67 18.26
CA ASP A 169 -3.27 -2.22 19.62
C ASP A 169 -2.06 -3.12 19.87
N PHE A 170 -1.48 -3.70 18.81
CA PHE A 170 -0.39 -4.68 18.96
C PHE A 170 1.00 -4.09 18.79
N GLU A 171 1.88 -4.36 19.75
CA GLU A 171 3.30 -4.00 19.69
C GLU A 171 4.17 -5.03 18.92
N THR A 172 3.58 -6.15 18.52
CA THR A 172 4.26 -7.23 17.78
C THR A 172 3.40 -7.74 16.64
N GLY A 173 4.03 -8.39 15.65
CA GLY A 173 3.34 -8.96 14.50
C GLY A 173 3.44 -8.13 13.22
N ILE A 174 3.15 -8.79 12.09
CA ILE A 174 3.10 -8.17 10.77
C ILE A 174 1.75 -7.48 10.63
N ALA A 175 1.76 -6.19 10.33
CA ALA A 175 0.56 -5.44 9.98
C ALA A 175 0.23 -5.61 8.50
N VAL A 176 1.24 -5.46 7.64
CA VAL A 176 1.11 -5.58 6.19
C VAL A 176 2.23 -6.44 5.63
N LYS A 177 1.85 -7.49 4.90
CA LYS A 177 2.76 -8.25 4.06
C LYS A 177 2.96 -7.50 2.75
N ILE A 178 4.16 -6.93 2.55
CA ILE A 178 4.44 -6.13 1.36
C ILE A 178 4.56 -7.04 0.13
N ARG A 179 3.99 -6.58 -0.99
CA ARG A 179 4.12 -7.23 -2.30
C ARG A 179 5.11 -6.53 -3.20
N THR A 180 5.08 -5.20 -3.21
CA THR A 180 5.95 -4.37 -4.05
C THR A 180 6.16 -3.03 -3.36
N GLY A 181 7.42 -2.65 -3.16
CA GLY A 181 7.81 -1.33 -2.64
C GLY A 181 8.36 -0.44 -3.75
N ILE A 182 8.35 0.88 -3.55
CA ILE A 182 8.79 1.86 -4.57
C ILE A 182 10.27 1.76 -4.95
N GLY A 183 11.12 1.17 -4.09
CA GLY A 183 12.53 0.94 -4.33
C GLY A 183 12.84 -0.40 -5.01
N THR A 184 11.83 -1.26 -5.19
CA THR A 184 12.02 -2.56 -5.86
C THR A 184 11.97 -2.37 -7.37
N VAL A 185 12.99 -2.89 -8.08
CA VAL A 185 12.95 -2.97 -9.55
C VAL A 185 11.95 -4.07 -9.93
N GLY A 186 10.83 -3.65 -10.51
CA GLY A 186 9.72 -4.52 -10.90
C GLY A 186 9.97 -5.36 -12.14
#